data_AF-A0A8J7PQC0-F1
#
_entry.id   AF-A0A8J7PQC0-F1
#
_cell.length_a   1.000
_cell.length_b   1.000
_cell.length_c   1.000
_cell.angle_alpha   90.00
_cell.angle_beta   90.00
_cell.angle_gamma   90.00
#
_symmetry.space_group_name_H-M   'P 1'
#
loop_
_entity.id
_entity.type
_entity.pdbx_description
1 polymer ?
#
loop_
_entity_poly.entity_id
_entity_poly.type
_entity_poly.pdbx_seq_one_letter_code
_entity_poly.pdbx_strand_id
1 'polypeptide(L)'
;MSERHRRRITPADQYRKLWAGLPAPELRSFLAGLPPLSADELVDVIEIDREERWRRGDRVKAERYFRDFPDLAADTETALVLIYGEYYMRKERGETPSLMEYIARFPQHARRLRDQVMWHEALELGQGPSFAAAPEIPGLAVGELLGRGGMCAVYQAVEAETGEVVAVKVLDVGHLHHPM
;
A
#
# COMPACT_ATOMS: atom_id res chain seq x y z
N MET A 1 -32.70 3.76 17.59
CA MET A 1 -32.52 2.37 17.14
C MET A 1 -31.43 2.37 16.09
N SER A 2 -30.17 2.17 16.51
CA SER A 2 -29.01 2.37 15.65
C SER A 2 -28.88 1.24 14.63
N GLU A 3 -29.08 1.63 13.38
CA GLU A 3 -28.89 0.82 12.20
C GLU A 3 -27.41 0.44 12.11
N ARG A 4 -27.07 -0.73 12.66
CA ARG A 4 -25.74 -1.32 12.58
C ARG A 4 -25.31 -1.32 11.12
N HIS A 5 -24.28 -0.54 10.83
CA HIS A 5 -23.54 -0.48 9.57
C HIS A 5 -23.20 -1.91 9.13
N ARG A 6 -24.06 -2.54 8.31
CA ARG A 6 -23.86 -3.89 7.81
C ARG A 6 -22.71 -3.79 6.82
N ARG A 7 -21.48 -4.05 7.28
CA ARG A 7 -20.28 -4.07 6.42
C ARG A 7 -20.60 -4.90 5.18
N ARG A 8 -20.66 -4.24 4.03
CA ARG A 8 -20.83 -4.88 2.73
C ARG A 8 -19.57 -5.72 2.52
N ILE A 9 -19.74 -7.02 2.31
CA ILE A 9 -18.62 -7.93 2.08
C ILE A 9 -18.01 -7.58 0.72
N THR A 10 -16.73 -7.20 0.71
CA THR A 10 -16.03 -6.80 -0.53
C THR A 10 -15.70 -8.02 -1.40
N PRO A 11 -15.43 -7.84 -2.70
CA PRO A 11 -14.90 -8.92 -3.53
C PRO A 11 -13.64 -9.57 -2.93
N ALA A 12 -12.73 -8.79 -2.36
CA ALA A 12 -11.52 -9.30 -1.70
C ALA A 12 -11.85 -10.17 -0.47
N ASP A 13 -12.83 -9.77 0.35
CA ASP A 13 -13.30 -10.59 1.48
C ASP A 13 -13.93 -11.90 1.02
N GLN A 14 -14.67 -11.88 -0.10
CA GLN A 14 -15.25 -13.09 -0.69
C GLN A 14 -14.15 -14.02 -1.20
N TYR A 15 -13.16 -13.48 -1.92
CA TYR A 15 -12.04 -14.26 -2.45
C TYR A 15 -11.21 -14.89 -1.33
N ARG A 16 -10.88 -14.12 -0.28
CA ARG A 16 -10.14 -14.62 0.89
C ARG A 16 -10.82 -15.82 1.55
N LYS A 17 -12.15 -15.87 1.59
CA LYS A 17 -12.88 -17.02 2.14
C LYS A 17 -12.68 -18.31 1.34
N LEU A 18 -12.50 -18.21 0.02
CA LEU A 18 -12.25 -19.39 -0.83
C LEU A 18 -10.92 -20.06 -0.49
N TRP A 19 -9.95 -19.29 0.00
CA TRP A 19 -8.66 -19.80 0.47
C TRP A 19 -8.71 -20.59 1.78
N ALA A 20 -9.87 -20.72 2.43
CA ALA A 20 -10.01 -21.62 3.58
C ALA A 20 -9.95 -23.12 3.19
N GLY A 21 -10.21 -23.44 1.92
CA GLY A 21 -10.27 -24.81 1.42
C GLY A 21 -9.09 -25.23 0.53
N LEU A 22 -9.18 -26.47 0.05
CA LEU A 22 -8.44 -26.99 -1.10
C LEU A 22 -9.45 -27.46 -2.17
N PRO A 23 -9.12 -27.34 -3.46
CA PRO A 23 -7.87 -26.80 -4.02
C PRO A 23 -7.77 -25.26 -3.90
N ALA A 24 -6.59 -24.71 -4.22
CA ALA A 24 -6.42 -23.26 -4.30
C ALA A 24 -7.39 -22.67 -5.34
N PRO A 25 -8.08 -21.54 -5.04
CA PRO A 25 -9.00 -20.93 -5.98
C PRO A 25 -8.25 -20.37 -7.20
N GLU A 26 -8.91 -20.44 -8.35
CA GLU A 26 -8.42 -19.82 -9.58
C GLU A 26 -9.00 -18.41 -9.73
N LEU A 27 -8.12 -17.41 -9.66
CA LEU A 27 -8.45 -15.99 -9.66
C LEU A 27 -9.35 -15.58 -10.83
N ARG A 28 -8.99 -16.01 -12.06
CA ARG A 28 -9.77 -15.67 -13.26
C ARG A 28 -11.19 -16.19 -13.20
N SER A 29 -11.38 -17.41 -12.71
CA SER A 29 -12.70 -18.04 -12.57
C SER A 29 -13.55 -17.30 -11.53
N PHE A 30 -12.94 -16.85 -10.44
CA PHE A 30 -13.62 -16.03 -9.44
C PHE A 30 -14.05 -14.67 -10.02
N LEU A 31 -13.12 -13.96 -10.67
CA LEU A 31 -13.39 -12.63 -11.25
C LEU A 31 -14.44 -12.69 -12.38
N ALA A 32 -14.45 -13.75 -13.19
CA ALA A 32 -15.44 -13.94 -14.24
C ALA A 32 -16.88 -14.09 -13.72
N GLY A 33 -17.04 -14.47 -12.44
CA GLY A 33 -18.35 -14.58 -11.77
C GLY A 33 -18.86 -13.28 -11.15
N LEU A 34 -18.07 -12.19 -11.20
CA LEU A 34 -18.40 -10.91 -10.59
C LEU A 34 -18.88 -9.88 -11.63
N PRO A 35 -19.66 -8.87 -11.21
CA PRO A 35 -19.82 -7.67 -12.03
C PRO A 35 -18.46 -6.98 -12.26
N PRO A 36 -18.35 -6.10 -13.28
CA PRO A 36 -17.13 -5.33 -13.51
C PRO A 36 -16.67 -4.62 -12.24
N LEU A 37 -15.41 -4.83 -11.88
CA LEU A 37 -14.78 -4.23 -10.70
C LEU A 37 -14.10 -2.92 -11.07
N SER A 38 -13.95 -2.04 -10.09
CA SER A 38 -12.98 -0.93 -10.22
C SER A 38 -11.55 -1.46 -10.23
N ALA A 39 -10.59 -0.62 -10.64
CA ALA A 39 -9.17 -0.96 -10.57
C ALA A 39 -8.74 -1.29 -9.13
N ASP A 40 -9.16 -0.48 -8.16
CA ASP A 40 -8.85 -0.68 -6.73
C ASP A 40 -9.40 -2.01 -6.20
N GLU A 41 -10.66 -2.34 -6.52
CA GLU A 41 -11.27 -3.62 -6.09
C GLU A 41 -10.56 -4.83 -6.72
N LEU A 42 -10.10 -4.70 -7.97
CA LEU A 42 -9.33 -5.75 -8.64
C LEU A 42 -7.94 -5.91 -8.00
N VAL A 43 -7.27 -4.80 -7.67
CA VAL A 43 -5.98 -4.81 -6.95
C VAL A 43 -6.13 -5.50 -5.60
N ASP A 44 -7.14 -5.12 -4.81
CA ASP A 44 -7.39 -5.74 -3.49
C ASP A 44 -7.52 -7.27 -3.60
N VAL A 45 -8.28 -7.76 -4.60
CA VAL A 45 -8.45 -9.20 -4.82
C VAL A 45 -7.13 -9.86 -5.23
N ILE A 46 -6.34 -9.22 -6.09
CA ILE A 46 -5.02 -9.74 -6.53
C ILE A 46 -4.03 -9.80 -5.38
N GLU A 47 -4.03 -8.81 -4.49
CA GLU A 47 -3.16 -8.83 -3.32
C GLU A 47 -3.48 -10.03 -2.42
N ILE A 48 -4.77 -10.37 -2.24
CA ILE A 48 -5.18 -11.59 -1.53
C ILE A 48 -4.66 -12.83 -2.23
N ASP A 49 -4.84 -12.93 -3.56
CA ASP A 49 -4.33 -14.08 -4.33
C ASP A 49 -2.83 -14.27 -4.13
N ARG A 50 -2.06 -13.18 -4.25
CA ARG A 50 -0.61 -13.17 -4.12
C ARG A 50 -0.20 -13.61 -2.71
N GLU A 51 -0.75 -12.97 -1.67
CA GLU A 51 -0.44 -13.31 -0.27
C GLU A 51 -0.71 -14.78 0.04
N GLU A 52 -1.86 -15.31 -0.37
CA GLU A 52 -2.27 -16.68 -0.10
C GLU A 52 -1.41 -17.71 -0.84
N ARG A 53 -1.10 -17.45 -2.12
CA ARG A 53 -0.16 -18.27 -2.91
C ARG A 53 1.22 -18.29 -2.27
N TRP A 54 1.73 -17.12 -1.90
CA TRP A 54 3.04 -16.99 -1.26
C TRP A 54 3.12 -17.69 0.08
N ARG A 55 2.04 -17.64 0.87
CA ARG A 55 1.92 -18.35 2.15
C ARG A 55 1.99 -19.86 1.95
N ARG A 56 1.41 -20.36 0.86
CA ARG A 56 1.41 -21.79 0.48
C ARG A 56 2.65 -22.22 -0.31
N GLY A 57 3.61 -21.31 -0.52
CA GLY A 57 4.89 -21.60 -1.20
C GLY A 57 4.89 -21.37 -2.70
N ASP A 58 3.76 -20.99 -3.31
CA ASP A 58 3.69 -20.59 -4.71
C ASP A 58 4.18 -19.15 -4.86
N ARG A 59 5.42 -18.98 -5.35
CA ARG A 59 6.09 -17.69 -5.57
C ARG A 59 5.62 -17.04 -6.86
N VAL A 60 4.34 -16.74 -6.94
CA VAL A 60 3.74 -16.07 -8.08
C VAL A 60 4.35 -14.68 -8.27
N LYS A 61 4.74 -14.36 -9.51
CA LYS A 61 5.35 -13.08 -9.90
C LYS A 61 4.33 -12.07 -10.42
N ALA A 62 4.65 -10.79 -10.35
CA ALA A 62 3.81 -9.70 -10.84
C ALA A 62 3.43 -9.85 -12.33
N GLU A 63 4.33 -10.37 -13.17
CA GLU A 63 4.10 -10.58 -14.61
C GLU A 63 2.95 -11.55 -14.90
N ARG A 64 2.62 -12.46 -13.96
CA ARG A 64 1.42 -13.31 -14.11
C ARG A 64 0.17 -12.43 -14.15
N TYR A 65 0.04 -11.51 -13.20
CA TYR A 65 -1.12 -10.64 -13.11
C TYR A 65 -1.18 -9.66 -14.29
N PHE A 66 -0.04 -9.15 -14.74
CA PHE A 66 0.01 -8.28 -15.93
C PHE A 66 -0.37 -9.00 -17.23
N ARG A 67 0.01 -10.27 -17.38
CA ARG A 67 -0.47 -11.09 -18.50
C ARG A 67 -1.97 -11.32 -18.41
N ASP A 68 -2.47 -11.51 -17.20
CA ASP A 68 -3.85 -11.87 -16.97
C ASP A 68 -4.82 -10.69 -17.04
N PHE A 69 -4.34 -9.51 -16.67
CA PHE A 69 -5.06 -8.24 -16.60
C PHE A 69 -4.18 -7.11 -17.16
N PRO A 70 -4.09 -6.95 -18.50
CA PRO A 70 -3.19 -6.00 -19.14
C PRO A 70 -3.41 -4.54 -18.73
N ASP A 71 -4.64 -4.16 -18.38
CA ASP A 71 -4.96 -2.81 -17.94
C ASP A 71 -4.22 -2.40 -16.66
N LEU A 72 -3.89 -3.38 -15.80
CA LEU A 72 -3.08 -3.16 -14.59
C LEU A 72 -1.62 -2.84 -14.91
N ALA A 73 -1.11 -3.33 -16.04
CA ALA A 73 0.24 -3.01 -16.50
C ALA A 73 0.29 -1.65 -17.22
N ALA A 74 -0.82 -1.20 -17.78
CA ALA A 74 -0.95 0.10 -18.43
C ALA A 74 -1.04 1.24 -17.40
N ASP A 75 -1.64 0.99 -16.25
CA ASP A 75 -1.67 1.94 -15.13
C ASP A 75 -0.41 1.85 -14.27
N THR A 76 0.30 2.99 -14.12
CA THR A 76 1.59 3.01 -13.43
C THR A 76 1.46 2.76 -11.93
N GLU A 77 0.45 3.32 -11.28
CA GLU A 77 0.30 3.20 -9.82
C GLU A 77 -0.08 1.77 -9.45
N THR A 78 -1.02 1.18 -10.18
CA THR A 78 -1.43 -0.21 -10.01
C THR A 78 -0.28 -1.18 -10.29
N ALA A 79 0.49 -0.95 -11.36
CA ALA A 79 1.66 -1.78 -11.65
C ALA A 79 2.69 -1.73 -10.51
N LEU A 80 2.94 -0.54 -9.94
CA LEU A 80 3.88 -0.37 -8.83
C LEU A 80 3.43 -1.13 -7.58
N VAL A 81 2.14 -1.14 -7.24
CA VAL A 81 1.62 -1.94 -6.11
C VAL A 81 1.96 -3.43 -6.27
N LEU A 82 1.79 -3.97 -7.48
CA LEU A 82 2.06 -5.39 -7.74
C LEU A 82 3.56 -5.72 -7.76
N ILE A 83 4.37 -4.87 -8.38
CA ILE A 83 5.82 -5.06 -8.48
C ILE A 83 6.49 -4.88 -7.12
N TYR A 84 6.19 -3.78 -6.43
CA TYR A 84 6.78 -3.46 -5.14
C TYR A 84 6.32 -4.43 -4.06
N GLY A 85 5.06 -4.87 -4.09
CA GLY A 85 4.59 -5.89 -3.15
C GLY A 85 5.30 -7.24 -3.34
N GLU A 86 5.67 -7.62 -4.58
CA GLU A 86 6.53 -8.80 -4.79
C GLU A 86 7.92 -8.61 -4.17
N TYR A 87 8.56 -7.46 -4.44
CA TYR A 87 9.87 -7.12 -3.87
C TYR A 87 9.85 -7.18 -2.34
N TYR A 88 8.83 -6.60 -1.71
CA TYR A 88 8.73 -6.53 -0.26
C TYR A 88 8.42 -7.89 0.37
N MET A 89 7.52 -8.69 -0.21
CA MET A 89 7.25 -10.05 0.26
C MET A 89 8.50 -10.94 0.24
N ARG A 90 9.45 -10.72 -0.67
CA ARG A 90 10.76 -11.40 -0.66
C ARG A 90 11.60 -10.95 0.53
N LYS A 91 11.71 -9.63 0.75
CA LYS A 91 12.43 -9.06 1.91
C LYS A 91 11.90 -9.58 3.25
N GLU A 92 10.58 -9.59 3.44
CA GLU A 92 9.95 -10.07 4.70
C GLU A 92 10.28 -11.52 5.02
N ARG A 93 10.63 -12.31 4.00
CA ARG A 93 11.01 -13.72 4.14
C ARG A 93 12.53 -13.92 4.28
N GLY A 94 13.28 -12.83 4.43
CA GLY A 94 14.73 -12.84 4.57
C GLY A 94 15.49 -13.03 3.26
N GLU A 95 14.82 -12.97 2.10
CA GLU A 95 15.51 -12.90 0.82
C GLU A 95 16.11 -11.49 0.62
N THR A 96 17.12 -11.39 -0.25
CA THR A 96 17.77 -10.13 -0.61
C THR A 96 17.49 -9.77 -2.07
N PRO A 97 16.23 -9.46 -2.44
CA PRO A 97 15.89 -9.08 -3.81
C PRO A 97 16.68 -7.83 -4.23
N SER A 98 17.24 -7.87 -5.44
CA SER A 98 17.97 -6.72 -5.99
C SER A 98 17.03 -5.76 -6.68
N LEU A 99 17.07 -4.48 -6.36
CA LEU A 99 16.34 -3.45 -7.11
C LEU A 99 16.69 -3.46 -8.60
N MET A 100 17.94 -3.78 -8.97
CA MET A 100 18.36 -3.90 -10.37
C MET A 100 17.64 -5.03 -11.10
N GLU A 101 17.30 -6.12 -10.41
CA GLU A 101 16.47 -7.21 -10.97
C GLU A 101 15.12 -6.67 -11.41
N TYR A 102 14.47 -5.88 -10.56
CA TYR A 102 13.14 -5.31 -10.83
C TYR A 102 13.19 -4.21 -11.90
N ILE A 103 14.26 -3.39 -11.93
CA ILE A 103 14.48 -2.43 -13.00
C ILE A 103 14.67 -3.14 -14.36
N ALA A 104 15.41 -4.25 -14.39
CA ALA A 104 15.61 -5.02 -15.62
C ALA A 104 14.32 -5.69 -16.11
N ARG A 105 13.48 -6.18 -15.18
CA ARG A 105 12.17 -6.79 -15.48
C ARG A 105 11.13 -5.75 -15.91
N PHE A 106 11.19 -4.54 -15.33
CA PHE A 106 10.19 -3.48 -15.52
C PHE A 106 10.85 -2.14 -15.86
N PRO A 107 11.55 -2.03 -17.01
CA PRO A 107 12.31 -0.84 -17.37
C PRO A 107 11.45 0.42 -17.44
N GLN A 108 10.18 0.30 -17.82
CA GLN A 108 9.23 1.41 -17.89
C GLN A 108 8.90 2.01 -16.51
N HIS A 109 9.05 1.25 -15.42
CA HIS A 109 8.79 1.70 -14.05
C HIS A 109 10.08 2.00 -13.27
N ALA A 110 11.25 1.95 -13.92
CA ALA A 110 12.55 1.98 -13.25
C ALA A 110 12.76 3.21 -12.34
N ARG A 111 12.31 4.40 -12.77
CA ARG A 111 12.42 5.62 -11.95
C ARG A 111 11.57 5.49 -10.68
N ARG A 112 10.28 5.17 -10.83
CA ARG A 112 9.33 5.07 -9.72
C ARG A 112 9.72 3.96 -8.74
N LEU A 113 10.23 2.82 -9.24
CA LEU A 113 10.74 1.73 -8.40
C LEU A 113 11.96 2.14 -7.58
N ARG A 114 12.90 2.90 -8.16
CA ARG A 114 14.04 3.44 -7.41
C ARG A 114 13.56 4.34 -6.29
N ASP A 115 12.68 5.28 -6.63
CA ASP A 115 12.15 6.21 -5.64
C ASP A 115 11.50 5.41 -4.51
N GLN A 116 10.53 4.53 -4.82
CA GLN A 116 9.78 3.76 -3.82
C GLN A 116 10.65 2.89 -2.91
N VAL A 117 11.67 2.20 -3.44
CA VAL A 117 12.59 1.41 -2.61
C VAL A 117 13.47 2.30 -1.74
N MET A 118 14.05 3.36 -2.30
CA MET A 118 14.86 4.32 -1.54
C MET A 118 14.06 4.94 -0.38
N TRP A 119 12.79 5.31 -0.64
CA TRP A 119 11.87 5.80 0.38
C TRP A 119 11.69 4.80 1.51
N HIS A 120 11.39 3.55 1.17
CA HIS A 120 11.11 2.52 2.17
C HIS A 120 12.36 2.13 2.98
N GLU A 121 13.52 2.04 2.35
CA GLU A 121 14.79 1.77 3.04
C GLU A 121 15.15 2.92 3.99
N ALA A 122 14.94 4.17 3.58
CA ALA A 122 15.13 5.31 4.47
C ALA A 122 14.20 5.23 5.69
N LEU A 123 12.93 4.83 5.50
CA LEU A 123 11.99 4.61 6.61
C LEU A 123 12.43 3.47 7.55
N GLU A 124 12.82 2.32 7.00
CA GLU A 124 13.32 1.17 7.78
C GLU A 124 14.56 1.53 8.62
N LEU A 125 15.45 2.35 8.07
CA LEU A 125 16.68 2.80 8.75
C LEU A 125 16.45 3.95 9.74
N GLY A 126 15.20 4.40 9.94
CA GLY A 126 14.90 5.57 10.75
C GLY A 126 15.50 6.88 10.19
N GLN A 127 15.92 6.86 8.93
CA GLN A 127 16.43 8.00 8.17
C GLN A 127 15.34 8.64 7.29
N GLY A 128 14.08 8.26 7.53
CA GLY A 128 12.92 8.97 7.01
C GLY A 128 12.87 10.42 7.51
N PRO A 129 11.93 11.23 6.99
CA PRO A 129 11.81 12.61 7.41
C PRO A 129 11.73 12.72 8.92
N SER A 130 12.67 13.49 9.47
CA SER A 130 12.78 13.68 10.90
C SER A 130 11.65 14.59 11.37
N PHE A 131 10.58 13.99 11.91
CA PHE A 131 9.56 14.69 12.69
C PHE A 131 10.10 15.12 14.08
N ALA A 132 11.35 15.59 14.15
CA ALA A 132 12.04 15.94 15.39
C ALA A 132 11.47 17.20 16.06
N ALA A 133 10.81 18.07 15.31
CA ALA A 133 10.13 19.24 15.84
C ALA A 133 8.63 19.18 15.52
N ALA A 134 7.80 19.61 16.46
CA ALA A 134 6.39 19.83 16.20
C ALA A 134 6.25 20.97 15.16
N PRO A 135 5.44 20.80 14.11
CA PRO A 135 5.25 21.84 13.11
C PRO A 135 4.44 23.01 13.68
N GLU A 136 4.74 24.22 13.23
CA GLU A 136 3.87 25.37 13.46
C GLU A 136 2.68 25.31 12.49
N ILE A 137 1.47 25.18 13.03
CA ILE A 137 0.24 25.15 12.25
C ILE A 137 -0.64 26.33 12.69
N PRO A 138 -0.92 27.31 11.81
CA PRO A 138 -1.75 28.46 12.16
C PRO A 138 -3.10 28.03 12.74
N GLY A 139 -3.49 28.61 13.88
CA GLY A 139 -4.74 28.28 14.57
C GLY A 139 -4.66 27.04 15.47
N LEU A 140 -3.52 26.34 15.55
CA LEU A 140 -3.34 25.15 16.37
C LEU A 140 -2.10 25.27 17.26
N ALA A 141 -2.29 25.16 18.56
CA ALA A 141 -1.19 24.98 19.51
C ALA A 141 -0.78 23.51 19.53
N VAL A 142 0.19 23.14 18.69
CA VAL A 142 0.69 21.76 18.56
C VAL A 142 1.56 21.39 19.77
N GLY A 143 1.22 20.28 20.42
CA GLY A 143 1.88 19.75 21.61
C GLY A 143 2.61 18.44 21.35
N GLU A 144 2.39 17.46 22.22
CA GLU A 144 3.14 16.21 22.21
C GLU A 144 2.85 15.33 20.99
N LEU A 145 3.87 14.59 20.57
CA LEU A 145 3.75 13.54 19.57
C LEU A 145 3.01 12.34 20.16
N LEU A 146 1.83 12.05 19.61
CA LEU A 146 1.00 10.91 20.00
C LEU A 146 1.42 9.61 19.30
N GLY A 147 1.99 9.70 18.10
CA GLY A 147 2.45 8.51 17.37
C GLY A 147 3.13 8.82 16.05
N ARG A 148 3.99 7.91 15.59
CA ARG A 148 4.63 7.96 14.27
C ARG A 148 4.19 6.78 13.41
N GLY A 149 3.85 7.08 12.17
CA GLY A 149 3.73 6.11 11.08
C GLY A 149 4.76 6.43 9.99
N GLY A 150 4.92 5.53 9.02
CA GLY A 150 5.95 5.69 7.98
C GLY A 150 5.90 7.03 7.22
N MET A 151 4.71 7.57 6.94
CA MET A 151 4.55 8.83 6.17
C MET A 151 3.97 9.98 7.00
N CYS A 152 3.79 9.78 8.31
CA CYS A 152 3.07 10.76 9.12
C CYS A 152 3.49 10.75 10.57
N ALA A 153 3.40 11.92 11.19
CA ALA A 153 3.39 12.05 12.65
C ALA A 153 2.01 12.54 13.09
N VAL A 154 1.51 11.97 14.18
CA VAL A 154 0.25 12.39 14.81
C VAL A 154 0.61 13.13 16.08
N TYR A 155 0.21 14.39 16.17
CA TYR A 155 0.42 15.25 17.34
C TYR A 155 -0.90 15.54 18.04
N GLN A 156 -0.85 15.74 19.34
CA GLN A 156 -1.92 16.43 20.06
C GLN A 156 -1.82 17.92 19.72
N ALA A 157 -2.95 18.59 19.52
CA ALA A 157 -3.00 20.04 19.40
C ALA A 157 -4.24 20.61 20.09
N VAL A 158 -4.22 21.90 20.40
CA VAL A 158 -5.37 22.65 20.90
C VAL A 158 -5.76 23.71 19.87
N GLU A 159 -7.01 23.72 19.44
CA GLU A 159 -7.54 24.73 18.53
C GLU A 159 -7.64 26.09 19.23
N ALA A 160 -7.02 27.12 18.65
CA ALA A 160 -6.85 28.41 19.31
C ALA A 160 -8.16 29.18 19.51
N GLU A 161 -9.17 28.92 18.66
CA GLU A 161 -10.46 29.61 18.71
C GLU A 161 -11.44 28.95 19.69
N THR A 162 -11.45 27.62 19.76
CA THR A 162 -12.43 26.84 20.54
C THR A 162 -11.86 26.25 21.83
N GLY A 163 -10.55 26.10 21.93
CA GLY A 163 -9.87 25.40 23.02
C GLY A 163 -10.00 23.87 22.96
N GLU A 164 -10.53 23.31 21.87
CA GLU A 164 -10.72 21.87 21.73
C GLU A 164 -9.40 21.12 21.52
N VAL A 165 -9.26 19.97 22.17
CA VAL A 165 -8.12 19.07 22.00
C VAL A 165 -8.36 18.18 20.78
N VAL A 166 -7.45 18.24 19.81
CA VAL A 166 -7.52 17.49 18.56
C VAL A 166 -6.25 16.67 18.31
N ALA A 167 -6.35 15.64 17.48
CA ALA A 167 -5.21 14.91 16.97
C ALA A 167 -4.92 15.35 15.52
N VAL A 168 -3.75 15.92 15.27
CA VAL A 168 -3.35 16.42 13.96
C VAL A 168 -2.41 15.41 13.31
N LYS A 169 -2.84 14.85 12.18
CA LYS A 169 -2.00 14.00 11.35
C LYS A 169 -1.25 14.86 10.35
N VAL A 170 0.05 14.97 10.55
CA VAL A 170 0.96 15.75 9.71
C VAL A 170 1.62 14.78 8.72
N LEU A 171 1.51 15.11 7.44
CA LEU A 171 2.18 14.40 6.35
C LEU A 171 3.43 15.20 5.96
N ASP A 172 4.52 14.53 5.60
CA ASP A 172 5.66 15.21 4.98
C ASP A 172 5.30 15.55 3.53
N VAL A 173 5.04 16.84 3.29
CA VAL A 173 4.68 17.41 1.98
C VAL A 173 5.93 17.80 1.17
N GLY A 174 7.13 17.77 1.76
CA GLY A 174 8.39 18.18 1.12
C GLY A 174 8.73 17.39 -0.15
N HIS A 175 8.05 16.27 -0.37
CA HIS A 175 8.21 15.41 -1.54
C HIS A 175 6.95 15.25 -2.40
N LEU A 176 5.86 15.97 -2.10
CA LEU A 176 4.71 16.08 -2.99
C LEU A 176 4.91 17.15 -4.09
N HIS A 177 5.95 17.99 -3.97
CA HIS A 177 6.40 18.88 -5.05
C HIS A 177 7.44 18.19 -5.93
N HIS A 178 6.98 17.57 -7.03
CA HIS A 178 7.82 17.42 -8.23
C HIS A 178 7.92 18.79 -8.92
N PRO A 179 9.12 19.38 -9.12
CA PRO A 179 9.27 20.37 -10.18
C PRO A 179 9.04 19.66 -11.52
N MET A 180 8.20 20.26 -12.37
CA MET A 180 7.89 19.81 -13.73
C MET A 180 9.14 19.74 -14.62
#